data_AF-A0A086M5P8-F1
#
_entry.id   AF-A0A086M5P8-F1
#
_cell.length_a   1.000
_cell.length_b   1.000
_cell.length_c   1.000
_cell.angle_alpha   90.00
_cell.angle_beta   90.00
_cell.angle_gamma   90.00
#
_symmetry.space_group_name_H-M   'P 1'
#
loop_
_entity.id
_entity.type
_entity.pdbx_description
1 polymer ?
#
loop_
_entity_poly.entity_id
_entity_poly.type
_entity_poly.pdbx_seq_one_letter_code
_entity_poly.pdbx_strand_id
1 'polypeptide(L)'
;MAIGPLGRILAQFVVVAGSAVGRAVVQAYRDAAKRGAFNATGAAGRQSLTLRSRMSADEARRILGLDSSGSSSAPLCRQDIEARHKRLYEINAPSGTFAGSPYLQKKVNIAKVILLEKL
;
A
#
# COMPACT_ATOMS: atom_id res chain seq x y z
N MET A 1 55.01 5.00 5.69
CA MET A 1 53.77 5.66 6.15
C MET A 1 53.07 4.72 7.13
N ALA A 2 53.46 4.78 8.40
CA ALA A 2 52.97 3.87 9.43
C ALA A 2 51.56 4.29 9.87
N ILE A 3 50.55 3.56 9.40
CA ILE A 3 49.22 3.61 10.01
C ILE A 3 49.38 2.98 11.40
N GLY A 4 49.45 3.83 12.43
CA GLY A 4 49.63 3.40 13.81
C GLY A 4 48.49 2.50 14.31
N PRO A 5 48.57 2.01 15.56
CA PRO A 5 47.60 1.07 16.15
C PRO A 5 46.13 1.48 15.98
N LEU A 6 45.86 2.79 16.04
CA LEU A 6 44.53 3.38 15.85
C LEU A 6 43.97 3.18 14.44
N GLY A 7 44.79 3.25 13.40
CA GLY A 7 44.31 3.05 12.03
C GLY A 7 44.06 1.59 11.69
N ARG A 8 44.71 0.63 12.40
CA ARG A 8 44.33 -0.79 12.33
C ARG A 8 42.95 -1.04 12.94
N ILE A 9 42.65 -0.40 14.08
CA ILE A 9 41.34 -0.51 14.74
C ILE A 9 40.24 0.11 13.87
N LEU A 10 40.50 1.30 13.29
CA LEU A 10 39.55 1.96 12.40
C LEU A 10 39.27 1.13 11.14
N ALA A 11 40.31 0.53 10.54
CA ALA A 11 40.16 -0.35 9.38
C ALA A 11 39.32 -1.60 9.72
N GLN A 12 39.54 -2.22 10.88
CA GLN A 12 38.75 -3.37 11.32
C GLN A 12 37.28 -2.99 11.55
N PHE A 13 37.01 -1.83 12.16
CA PHE A 13 35.64 -1.35 12.39
C PHE A 13 34.91 -1.06 11.08
N VAL A 14 35.57 -0.40 10.13
CA VAL A 14 35.00 -0.08 8.81
C VAL A 14 34.72 -1.35 8.00
N VAL A 15 35.61 -2.35 8.03
CA VAL A 15 35.40 -3.62 7.33
C VAL A 15 34.22 -4.40 7.92
N VAL A 16 34.11 -4.45 9.25
CA VAL A 16 33.01 -5.15 9.93
C VAL A 16 31.68 -4.42 9.72
N ALA A 17 31.63 -3.10 9.94
CA ALA A 17 30.40 -2.30 9.81
C ALA A 17 29.96 -2.12 8.34
N GLY A 18 30.89 -1.99 7.40
CA GLY A 18 30.60 -1.77 5.99
C GLY A 18 30.02 -3.01 5.29
N SER A 19 30.41 -4.22 5.72
CA SER A 19 29.98 -5.47 5.07
C SER A 19 28.46 -5.71 5.15
N ALA A 20 27.81 -5.29 6.24
CA ALA A 20 26.36 -5.43 6.43
C ALA A 20 25.56 -4.41 5.61
N VAL A 21 25.99 -3.15 5.61
CA VAL A 21 25.32 -2.06 4.87
C VAL A 21 25.46 -2.26 3.36
N GLY A 22 26.63 -2.70 2.89
CA GLY A 22 26.88 -2.94 1.47
C GLY A 22 25.94 -3.99 0.85
N ARG A 23 25.65 -5.09 1.57
CA ARG A 23 24.72 -6.13 1.07
C ARG A 23 23.29 -5.61 0.96
N ALA A 24 22.83 -4.82 1.93
CA ALA A 24 21.49 -4.24 1.92
C ALA A 24 21.30 -3.23 0.78
N VAL A 25 22.29 -2.38 0.53
CA VAL A 25 22.27 -1.41 -0.58
C VAL A 25 22.29 -2.11 -1.94
N VAL A 26 23.12 -3.14 -2.11
CA VAL A 26 23.17 -3.92 -3.37
C VAL A 26 21.87 -4.70 -3.59
N GLN A 27 21.28 -5.28 -2.53
CA GLN A 27 19.98 -5.94 -2.63
C GLN A 27 18.87 -4.95 -2.99
N ALA A 28 18.80 -3.79 -2.32
CA ALA A 28 17.85 -2.75 -2.63
C ALA A 28 18.01 -2.20 -4.05
N TYR A 29 19.25 -2.03 -4.53
CA TYR A 29 19.53 -1.62 -5.90
C TYR A 29 19.10 -2.68 -6.93
N ARG A 30 19.40 -3.96 -6.67
CA ARG A 30 18.95 -5.07 -7.53
C ARG A 30 17.43 -5.19 -7.55
N ASP A 31 16.78 -5.01 -6.42
CA ASP A 31 15.32 -5.04 -6.32
C ASP A 31 14.69 -3.84 -7.04
N ALA A 32 15.27 -2.64 -6.91
CA ALA A 32 14.85 -1.46 -7.65
C ALA A 32 15.07 -1.62 -9.16
N ALA A 33 16.21 -2.16 -9.59
CA ALA A 33 16.53 -2.38 -11.00
C ALA A 33 15.64 -3.47 -11.64
N LYS A 34 15.39 -4.59 -10.93
CA LYS A 34 14.46 -5.62 -11.38
C LYS A 34 13.04 -5.08 -11.49
N ARG A 35 12.57 -4.32 -10.49
CA ARG A 35 11.24 -3.69 -10.53
C ARG A 35 11.14 -2.61 -11.62
N GLY A 36 12.24 -1.88 -11.90
CA GLY A 36 12.33 -0.93 -13.01
C GLY A 36 12.27 -1.60 -14.39
N ALA A 37 12.93 -2.75 -14.57
CA ALA A 37 12.90 -3.53 -15.81
C ALA A 37 11.52 -4.17 -16.07
N PHE A 38 10.80 -4.59 -15.03
CA PHE A 38 9.41 -5.08 -15.14
C PHE A 38 8.40 -3.96 -15.44
N ASN A 39 8.72 -2.70 -15.16
CA ASN A 39 7.85 -1.55 -15.39
C ASN A 39 8.12 -0.81 -16.72
N ALA A 40 9.14 -1.21 -17.49
CA ALA A 40 9.53 -0.52 -18.72
C ALA A 40 8.71 -0.91 -19.97
N THR A 41 7.91 -1.99 -19.91
CA THR A 41 7.14 -2.49 -21.06
C THR A 41 5.62 -2.34 -20.93
N GLY A 42 5.12 -1.70 -19.89
CA GLY A 42 3.69 -1.51 -19.67
C GLY A 42 3.34 -0.07 -19.36
N ALA A 43 2.68 0.60 -20.31
CA ALA A 43 2.07 1.91 -20.12
C ALA A 43 1.00 1.88 -19.01
N ALA A 44 1.38 1.99 -17.75
CA ALA A 44 0.44 2.14 -16.64
C ALA A 44 1.09 2.80 -15.41
N GLY A 45 0.92 4.12 -15.34
CA GLY A 45 0.71 4.77 -14.05
C GLY A 45 1.96 5.32 -13.38
N ARG A 46 2.05 6.65 -13.41
CA ARG A 46 2.69 7.46 -12.38
C ARG A 46 2.16 7.04 -11.00
N GLN A 47 2.78 6.03 -10.38
CA GLN A 47 2.51 5.70 -8.99
C GLN A 47 3.20 6.75 -8.14
N SER A 48 2.46 7.83 -7.90
CA SER A 48 2.76 8.81 -6.86
C SER A 48 3.11 8.05 -5.58
N LEU A 49 4.32 8.28 -5.06
CA LEU A 49 4.83 7.80 -3.77
C LEU A 49 3.99 8.29 -2.57
N THR A 50 2.81 8.87 -2.81
CA THR A 50 1.78 8.98 -1.78
C THR A 50 1.50 7.59 -1.22
N LEU A 51 1.54 7.48 0.11
CA LEU A 51 1.10 6.35 0.92
C LEU A 51 -0.40 6.04 0.67
N ARG A 52 -0.77 5.72 -0.58
CA ARG A 52 -2.14 5.30 -0.93
C ARG A 52 -2.43 4.01 -0.18
N SER A 53 -3.63 3.95 0.38
CA SER A 53 -4.07 2.78 1.13
C SER A 53 -4.00 1.54 0.22
N ARG A 54 -3.29 0.51 0.68
CA ARG A 54 -2.97 -0.74 -0.03
C ARG A 54 -4.15 -1.70 -0.17
N MET A 55 -5.38 -1.20 -0.26
CA MET A 55 -6.55 -2.06 -0.44
C MET A 55 -6.67 -2.45 -1.91
N SER A 56 -6.92 -3.73 -2.19
CA SER A 56 -7.15 -4.20 -3.55
C SER A 56 -8.57 -3.85 -4.02
N ALA A 57 -8.80 -3.82 -5.33
CA ALA A 57 -10.16 -3.61 -5.86
C ALA A 57 -11.12 -4.71 -5.38
N ASP A 58 -10.64 -5.95 -5.29
CA ASP A 58 -11.44 -7.07 -4.77
C ASP A 58 -11.78 -6.89 -3.28
N GLU A 59 -10.82 -6.46 -2.45
CA GLU A 59 -11.10 -6.13 -1.04
C GLU A 59 -12.13 -5.00 -0.95
N ALA A 60 -12.02 -3.98 -1.80
CA ALA A 60 -12.98 -2.86 -1.83
C ALA A 60 -14.40 -3.31 -2.22
N ARG A 61 -14.55 -4.22 -3.19
CA ARG A 61 -15.84 -4.82 -3.55
C ARG A 61 -16.43 -5.63 -2.40
N ARG A 62 -15.62 -6.42 -1.70
CA ARG A 62 -16.05 -7.18 -0.50
C ARG A 62 -16.51 -6.25 0.61
N ILE A 63 -15.75 -5.19 0.90
CA ILE A 63 -16.09 -4.21 1.93
C ILE A 63 -17.43 -3.52 1.64
N LEU A 64 -17.70 -3.16 0.38
CA LEU A 64 -18.97 -2.55 -0.01
C LEU A 64 -20.09 -3.59 -0.28
N GLY A 65 -19.81 -4.89 -0.17
CA GLY A 65 -20.78 -5.95 -0.42
C GLY A 65 -21.26 -6.02 -1.88
N LEU A 66 -20.39 -5.68 -2.84
CA LEU A 66 -20.69 -5.68 -4.27
C LEU A 66 -20.37 -7.02 -4.96
N ASP A 67 -19.77 -7.97 -4.25
CA ASP A 67 -19.44 -9.32 -4.77
C ASP A 67 -20.58 -10.34 -4.61
N SER A 68 -21.65 -9.99 -3.90
CA SER A 68 -22.71 -10.94 -3.50
C SER A 68 -23.56 -11.49 -4.65
N SER A 69 -23.36 -11.03 -5.90
CA SER A 69 -24.06 -11.56 -7.08
C SER A 69 -23.39 -12.80 -7.70
N GLY A 70 -22.37 -13.39 -7.06
CA GLY A 70 -21.70 -14.61 -7.54
C GLY A 70 -20.79 -14.40 -8.75
N SER A 71 -20.68 -13.16 -9.25
CA SER A 71 -19.76 -12.78 -10.31
C SER A 71 -18.94 -11.57 -9.89
N SER A 72 -17.64 -11.79 -9.64
CA SER A 72 -16.65 -10.73 -9.42
C SER A 72 -16.41 -9.87 -10.66
N SER A 73 -17.11 -10.12 -11.78
CA SER A 73 -17.07 -9.33 -13.01
C SER A 73 -18.31 -8.46 -13.23
N ALA A 74 -19.26 -8.41 -12.28
CA ALA A 74 -20.41 -7.52 -12.39
C ALA A 74 -19.94 -6.07 -12.63
N PRO A 75 -20.55 -5.34 -13.57
CA PRO A 75 -20.15 -3.97 -13.90
C PRO A 75 -20.35 -3.08 -12.67
N LEU A 76 -19.33 -2.26 -12.36
CA LEU A 76 -19.43 -1.30 -11.28
C LEU A 76 -20.35 -0.16 -11.71
N CYS A 77 -21.38 0.12 -10.91
CA CYS A 77 -22.19 1.32 -11.06
C CYS A 77 -21.82 2.32 -9.97
N ARG A 78 -21.60 3.59 -10.35
CA ARG A 78 -21.28 4.68 -9.41
C ARG A 78 -22.35 4.83 -8.32
N GLN A 79 -23.63 4.73 -8.71
CA GLN A 79 -24.75 4.87 -7.79
C GLN A 79 -24.76 3.77 -6.72
N ASP A 80 -24.45 2.53 -7.10
CA ASP A 80 -24.39 1.40 -6.16
C ASP A 80 -23.24 1.57 -5.16
N ILE A 81 -22.08 2.02 -5.63
CA ILE A 81 -20.91 2.30 -4.76
C ILE A 81 -21.28 3.37 -3.73
N GLU A 82 -21.91 4.47 -4.16
CA GLU A 82 -22.30 5.56 -3.27
C GLU A 82 -23.39 5.14 -2.28
N ALA A 83 -24.39 4.37 -2.72
CA ALA A 83 -25.46 3.87 -1.86
C ALA A 83 -24.92 2.91 -0.79
N ARG A 84 -24.06 1.96 -1.18
CA ARG A 84 -23.42 1.02 -0.24
C ARG A 84 -22.49 1.74 0.73
N HIS A 85 -21.68 2.67 0.21
CA HIS A 85 -20.81 3.51 1.02
C HIS A 85 -21.60 4.29 2.08
N LYS A 86 -22.65 5.00 1.67
CA LYS A 86 -23.47 5.81 2.57
C LYS A 86 -24.03 4.97 3.72
N ARG A 87 -24.70 3.86 3.39
CA ARG A 87 -25.27 2.95 4.39
C ARG A 87 -24.21 2.44 5.37
N LEU A 88 -23.09 1.93 4.86
CA LEU A 88 -22.02 1.37 5.71
C LEU A 88 -21.33 2.46 6.55
N TYR A 89 -21.18 3.67 6.02
CA TYR A 89 -20.57 4.77 6.73
C TYR A 89 -21.45 5.25 7.90
N GLU A 90 -22.76 5.36 7.67
CA GLU A 90 -23.76 5.78 8.65
C GLU A 90 -23.91 4.77 9.80
N ILE A 91 -24.04 3.47 9.50
CA ILE A 91 -24.16 2.45 10.58
C ILE A 91 -22.90 2.32 11.43
N ASN A 92 -21.74 2.71 10.89
CA ASN A 92 -20.47 2.71 11.62
C ASN A 92 -20.17 4.06 12.29
N ALA A 93 -21.05 5.06 12.13
CA ALA A 93 -20.94 6.32 12.83
C ALA A 93 -21.33 6.17 14.30
N PRO A 94 -20.83 7.05 15.18
CA PRO A 94 -21.33 7.12 16.55
C PRO A 94 -22.84 7.40 16.54
N SER A 95 -23.58 6.61 17.29
CA SER A 95 -25.02 6.78 17.56
C SER A 95 -25.28 6.55 19.05
N GLY A 96 -26.42 6.97 19.59
CA GLY A 96 -26.62 7.14 21.04
C GLY A 96 -26.06 6.03 21.95
N THR A 97 -26.22 4.75 21.58
CA THR A 97 -25.71 3.59 22.35
C THR A 97 -24.45 2.95 21.77
N PHE A 98 -23.99 3.39 20.61
CA PHE A 98 -22.87 2.82 19.88
C PHE A 98 -21.81 3.90 19.60
N ALA A 99 -20.61 3.73 20.15
CA ALA A 99 -19.53 4.71 20.01
C ALA A 99 -19.02 4.93 18.56
N GLY A 100 -19.48 4.12 17.60
CA GLY A 100 -18.97 4.15 16.24
C GLY A 100 -17.64 3.43 16.08
N SER A 101 -17.20 3.26 14.84
CA SER A 101 -15.86 2.75 14.53
C SER A 101 -15.17 3.63 13.48
N PRO A 102 -14.28 4.54 13.90
CA PRO A 102 -13.49 5.36 12.98
C PRO A 102 -12.66 4.52 12.00
N TYR A 103 -12.19 3.35 12.45
CA TYR A 103 -11.47 2.41 11.60
C TYR A 103 -12.35 1.87 10.46
N LEU A 104 -13.57 1.42 10.78
CA LEU A 104 -14.49 0.89 9.76
C LEU A 104 -14.95 1.99 8.81
N GLN A 105 -15.27 3.19 9.32
CA GLN A 105 -15.56 4.35 8.48
C GLN A 105 -14.41 4.69 7.52
N LYS A 106 -13.16 4.66 8.00
CA LYS A 106 -11.98 4.88 7.16
C LYS A 106 -11.83 3.80 6.09
N LYS A 107 -12.03 2.53 6.43
CA LYS A 107 -11.99 1.40 5.48
C LYS A 107 -13.07 1.53 4.39
N VAL A 108 -14.29 1.87 4.77
CA VAL A 108 -15.41 2.10 3.84
C VAL A 108 -15.14 3.29 2.91
N ASN A 109 -14.57 4.39 3.43
CA ASN A 109 -14.15 5.53 2.62
C ASN A 109 -13.07 5.15 1.60
N ILE A 110 -12.05 4.41 2.03
CA ILE A 110 -10.98 3.94 1.15
C ILE A 110 -11.54 3.04 0.05
N ALA A 111 -12.44 2.11 0.39
CA ALA A 111 -13.07 1.22 -0.58
C ALA A 111 -13.84 1.99 -1.66
N LYS A 112 -14.62 3.01 -1.26
CA LYS A 112 -15.30 3.92 -2.22
C LYS A 112 -14.30 4.57 -3.17
N VAL A 113 -13.23 5.17 -2.65
CA VAL A 113 -12.23 5.86 -3.48
C VAL A 113 -11.62 4.91 -4.50
N ILE A 114 -11.21 3.71 -4.07
CA ILE A 114 -10.59 2.72 -4.96
C ILE A 114 -11.55 2.27 -6.07
N LEU A 115 -12.82 2.02 -5.76
CA LEU A 115 -13.77 1.58 -6.77
C LEU A 115 -14.17 2.70 -7.73
N LEU A 116 -14.25 3.94 -7.27
CA LEU A 116 -14.48 5.10 -8.14
C LEU A 116 -13.30 5.40 -9.07
N GLU A 117 -12.07 5.08 -8.68
CA GLU A 117 -10.88 5.17 -9.54
C GLU A 117 -10.81 4.07 -10.61
N LYS A 118 -11.63 3.01 -10.49
CA LYS A 118 -11.67 1.86 -11.39
C LYS A 118 -12.88 1.82 -12.32
N LEU A 119 -13.79 2.77 -12.15
CA LEU A 119 -14.89 3.09 -13.06
C LEU A 119 -14.35 3.79 -14.30
#